data_AF-A0A0L7REC9-F1
#
_entry.id   AF-A0A0L7REC9-F1
#
_cell.length_a   1.000
_cell.length_b   1.000
_cell.length_c   1.000
_cell.angle_alpha   90.00
_cell.angle_beta   90.00
_cell.angle_gamma   90.00
#
_symmetry.space_group_name_H-M   'P 1'
#
loop_
_entity.id
_entity.type
_entity.pdbx_description
1 polymer ?
#
loop_
_entity_poly.entity_id
_entity_poly.type
_entity_poly.pdbx_seq_one_letter_code
_entity_poly.pdbx_strand_id
1 'polypeptide(L)' 'WLPRSPDLNHLDLFLWDFLKYKVYPHPLNSVEDVKEQITVNCKAMTKDQFNSVMKTIKKRCTKCLDCNGKAFEHLL' A
#
# COMPACT_ATOMS: atom_id res chain seq x y z
N TRP A 1 -13.75 -5.40 4.30
CA TRP A 1 -12.37 -5.80 4.64
C TRP A 1 -12.43 -6.75 5.82
N LEU A 2 -11.61 -7.81 5.87
CA LEU A 2 -11.59 -8.68 7.07
C LEU A 2 -11.10 -7.88 8.28
N PRO A 3 -11.72 -8.02 9.46
CA PRO A 3 -11.22 -7.39 10.68
C PRO A 3 -9.77 -7.81 10.96
N ARG A 4 -8.92 -6.84 11.29
CA ARG A 4 -7.50 -7.06 11.66
C ARG A 4 -6.64 -7.72 10.57
N SER A 5 -6.93 -7.46 9.30
CA SER A 5 -6.10 -7.92 8.16
C SER A 5 -5.49 -6.76 7.37
N PRO A 6 -4.61 -5.94 7.97
CA PRO A 6 -3.88 -4.90 7.24
C PRO A 6 -3.04 -5.52 6.11
N ASP A 7 -2.55 -6.75 6.31
CA ASP A 7 -1.75 -7.54 5.36
C ASP A 7 -2.45 -7.89 4.05
N LEU A 8 -3.75 -7.59 3.94
CA LEU A 8 -4.50 -7.78 2.70
C LEU A 8 -4.87 -6.43 2.07
N ASN A 9 -4.86 -5.31 2.82
CA ASN A 9 -5.33 -4.03 2.31
C ASN A 9 -4.30 -3.39 1.39
N HIS A 10 -4.63 -3.29 0.10
CA HIS A 10 -3.81 -2.63 -0.91
C HIS A 10 -3.34 -1.21 -0.55
N LEU A 11 -4.18 -0.44 0.14
CA LEU A 11 -3.85 0.93 0.53
C LEU A 11 -2.82 0.94 1.66
N ASP A 12 -3.02 0.10 2.68
CA ASP A 12 -2.13 0.03 3.84
C ASP A 12 -0.81 -0.67 3.51
N LEU A 13 -0.83 -1.67 2.62
CA LEU A 13 0.35 -2.43 2.19
C LEU A 13 1.32 -1.64 1.30
N PHE A 14 0.81 -0.66 0.55
CA PHE A 14 1.62 -0.01 -0.48
C PHE A 14 1.40 1.49 -0.54
N LEU A 15 0.16 1.95 -0.73
CA LEU A 15 -0.10 3.35 -1.05
C LEU A 15 0.42 4.25 0.07
N TRP A 16 0.19 3.87 1.32
CA TRP A 16 0.57 4.70 2.46
C TRP A 16 2.08 4.78 2.67
N ASP A 17 2.80 3.66 2.54
CA ASP A 17 4.26 3.64 2.61
C ASP A 17 4.90 4.36 1.42
N PHE A 18 4.35 4.19 0.21
CA PHE A 18 4.77 4.90 -0.99
C PHE A 18 4.62 6.41 -0.84
N LEU A 19 3.44 6.87 -0.38
CA LEU A 19 3.17 8.29 -0.20
C LEU A 19 4.05 8.88 0.92
N LYS A 20 4.23 8.19 2.05
CA LYS A 20 5.17 8.64 3.08
C LYS A 20 6.59 8.79 2.53
N TYR A 21 7.07 7.78 1.81
CA TYR A 21 8.41 7.82 1.20
C TYR A 21 8.57 8.98 0.21
N LYS A 22 7.53 9.32 -0.56
CA LYS A 22 7.59 10.39 -1.57
C LYS A 22 7.35 11.79 -1.00
N VAL A 23 6.46 11.91 -0.03
CA VAL A 23 5.97 13.19 0.47
C VAL A 23 6.84 13.71 1.62
N TYR A 24 7.25 12.86 2.56
CA TYR A 24 7.97 13.29 3.77
C TYR A 24 9.38 13.87 3.55
N PRO A 25 10.13 13.53 2.48
CA PRO A 25 11.42 14.18 2.23
C PRO A 25 11.32 15.66 1.86
N HIS A 26 10.13 16.16 1.49
CA HIS A 26 9.92 17.54 1.09
C HIS A 26 9.44 18.37 2.28
N PRO A 27 9.85 19.65 2.41
CA PRO A 27 9.25 20.55 3.39
C PRO A 27 7.76 20.75 3.09
N LEU A 28 6.91 20.46 4.07
CA LEU A 28 5.45 20.62 3.98
C LEU A 28 5.06 21.69 5.00
N ASN A 29 4.65 22.86 4.54
CA ASN A 29 4.40 24.02 5.39
C ASN A 29 2.90 24.21 5.68
N SER A 30 2.03 23.53 4.94
CA SER A 30 0.59 23.59 5.08
C SER A 30 -0.09 22.25 4.80
N VAL A 31 -1.36 22.12 5.22
CA VAL A 31 -2.18 20.95 4.88
C VAL A 31 -2.44 20.89 3.37
N GLU A 32 -2.49 22.05 2.72
CA GLU A 32 -2.66 22.21 1.28
C GLU A 32 -1.46 21.64 0.52
N ASP A 33 -0.23 21.91 0.99
CA ASP A 33 1.00 21.35 0.41
C ASP A 33 0.98 19.82 0.46
N VAL A 34 0.54 19.26 1.59
CA VAL A 34 0.42 17.81 1.77
C VAL A 34 -0.60 17.24 0.78
N LYS A 35 -1.78 17.86 0.65
CA LYS A 35 -2.83 17.42 -0.28
C LYS A 35 -2.36 17.49 -1.74
N GLU A 36 -1.64 18.54 -2.10
CA GLU A 36 -1.08 18.71 -3.44
C GLU A 36 -0.05 17.62 -3.74
N GLN A 37 0.91 17.41 -2.83
CA GLN A 37 1.95 16.39 -2.98
C GLN A 37 1.37 14.98 -3.09
N ILE A 38 0.37 14.64 -2.27
CA ILE A 38 -0.35 13.36 -2.39
C ILE A 38 -0.99 13.25 -3.78
N THR A 39 -1.68 14.30 -4.23
CA THR A 39 -2.37 14.30 -5.53
C THR A 39 -1.39 14.11 -6.69
N VAL A 40 -0.26 14.82 -6.67
CA VAL A 40 0.79 14.72 -7.69
C VAL A 40 1.39 13.31 -7.73
N ASN A 41 1.76 12.75 -6.58
CA ASN A 41 2.35 11.42 -6.51
C ASN A 41 1.37 10.31 -6.90
N CYS A 42 0.09 10.44 -6.57
CA CYS A 42 -0.96 9.53 -7.04
C CYS A 42 -1.14 9.61 -8.56
N LYS A 43 -1.12 10.81 -9.16
CA LYS A 43 -1.22 10.98 -10.62
C LYS A 43 0.01 10.46 -11.37
N ALA A 44 1.19 10.56 -10.75
CA ALA A 44 2.45 10.07 -11.32
C ALA A 44 2.63 8.55 -11.20
N MET A 45 1.77 7.87 -10.46
CA MET A 45 1.86 6.43 -10.26
C MET A 45 1.62 5.67 -11.57
N THR A 46 2.51 4.74 -11.89
CA THR A 46 2.43 3.98 -13.14
C THR A 46 1.51 2.77 -13.01
N LYS A 47 0.97 2.32 -14.14
CA LYS A 47 0.21 1.06 -14.20
C LYS A 47 1.04 -0.13 -13.73
N ASP A 48 2.36 -0.11 -13.97
CA ASP A 48 3.25 -1.21 -13.57
C ASP A 48 3.43 -1.28 -12.05
N GLN A 49 3.54 -0.13 -11.39
CA GLN A 49 3.53 -0.07 -9.92
C GLN A 49 2.24 -0.68 -9.37
N PHE A 50 1.10 -0.29 -9.92
CA PHE A 50 -0.20 -0.84 -9.52
C PHE A 50 -0.29 -2.36 -9.77
N ASN A 51 0.14 -2.82 -10.94
CA ASN A 51 0.13 -4.24 -11.29
C ASN A 51 1.02 -5.08 -10.35
N SER A 52 2.17 -4.55 -9.94
CA SER A 52 3.06 -5.20 -8.98
C SER A 52 2.40 -5.38 -7.60
N VAL A 53 1.70 -4.34 -7.14
CA VAL A 53 0.96 -4.36 -5.87
C VAL A 53 -0.18 -5.38 -5.94
N MET A 54 -0.94 -5.40 -7.04
CA MET A 54 -2.02 -6.37 -7.24
C MET A 54 -1.51 -7.82 -7.26
N LYS A 55 -0.34 -8.09 -7.86
CA LYS A 55 0.31 -9.41 -7.80
C LYS A 55 0.68 -9.79 -6.37
N THR A 56 1.21 -8.86 -5.59
CA THR A 56 1.60 -9.07 -4.20
C THR A 56 0.38 -9.40 -3.33
N ILE A 57 -0.71 -8.66 -3.48
CA ILE A 57 -1.97 -8.93 -2.77
C ILE A 57 -2.50 -10.30 -3.14
N LYS A 58 -2.50 -10.67 -4.43
CA LYS A 58 -2.93 -12.00 -4.85
C LYS A 58 -2.11 -13.10 -4.18
N LYS A 59 -0.77 -12.96 -4.11
CA LYS A 59 0.11 -13.89 -3.39
C LYS A 59 -0.27 -13.98 -1.90
N ARG A 60 -0.47 -12.83 -1.24
CA ARG A 60 -0.86 -12.77 0.18
C ARG A 60 -2.24 -13.38 0.43
N CYS A 61 -3.23 -13.15 -0.42
CA CYS A 61 -4.55 -13.78 -0.37
C CYS A 61 -4.45 -15.31 -0.50
N THR A 62 -3.65 -15.80 -1.45
CA THR A 62 -3.40 -17.24 -1.58
C THR A 62 -2.76 -17.81 -0.32
N LYS A 63 -1.77 -17.12 0.28
CA LYS A 63 -1.19 -17.59 1.54
C LYS A 63 -2.14 -17.55 2.73
N CYS A 64 -3.01 -16.55 2.80
CA CYS A 64 -4.07 -16.51 3.79
C CYS A 64 -4.96 -17.75 3.69
N LEU A 65 -5.35 -18.13 2.46
CA LEU A 65 -6.14 -19.34 2.21
C LEU A 65 -5.38 -20.62 2.59
N ASP A 66 -4.13 -20.77 2.17
CA ASP A 66 -3.28 -21.92 2.54
C ASP A 66 -3.15 -22.07 4.07
N CYS A 67 -3.17 -20.95 4.79
CA CYS A 67 -3.05 -20.90 6.25
C CYS A 67 -4.41 -20.94 6.98
N ASN A 68 -5.52 -21.20 6.27
CA ASN A 68 -6.88 -21.18 6.82
C ASN A 68 -7.20 -19.87 7.59
N GLY A 69 -6.74 -18.72 7.07
CA GLY A 69 -6.97 -17.41 7.66
C GLY A 69 -6.06 -17.06 8.86
N LYS A 70 -5.11 -17.93 9.23
CA LYS A 70 -4.11 -17.63 10.27
C LYS A 70 -3.01 -16.70 9.75
N ALA A 71 -2.26 -16.08 10.66
CA ALA A 71 -1.13 -15.24 10.32
C ALA A 71 -0.09 -16.00 9.48
N PHE A 72 0.29 -15.42 8.35
CA PHE A 72 1.13 -16.05 7.33
C PHE A 72 2.38 -15.23 6.97
N GLU A 73 2.62 -14.10 7.64
CA GLU A 73 3.73 -13.20 7.31
C GLU A 73 5.10 -13.87 7.39
N HIS A 74 5.28 -14.81 8.33
CA HIS A 74 6.50 -15.62 8.46
C HIS A 74 6.76 -16.59 7.29
N LEU A 75 5.83 -16.70 6.33
CA LEU A 75 5.87 -17.59 5.17
C LEU A 75 5.96 -16.84 3.83
N LEU A 76 6.07 -15.51 3.85
CA LEU A 76 6.04 -14.66 2.64
C LEU A 76 7.40 -14.42 1.99
#